data_AF-A0A3C1PHS0-F1
#
_entry.id   AF-A0A3C1PHS0-F1
#
_cell.length_a   1.000
_cell.length_b   1.000
_cell.length_c   1.000
_cell.angle_alpha   90.00
_cell.angle_beta   90.00
_cell.angle_gamma   90.00
#
_symmetry.space_group_name_H-M   'P 1'
#
loop_
_entity.id
_entity.type
_entity.pdbx_description
1 polymer ?
#
loop_
_entity_poly.entity_id
_entity_poly.type
_entity_poly.pdbx_seq_one_letter_code
_entity_poly.pdbx_strand_id
1 'polypeptide(L)'
;MREISLPLPLLNDDQGVEMELKISGLETPISFRIVAFPWNTAEKTTSEERIVMLKNSIETYDKDWELIQIYTPMPESKFIKVLYRRRMD
;
A
#
# COMPACT_ATOMS: atom_id res chain seq x y z
N MET A 1 9.86 0.41 17.40
CA MET A 1 10.22 0.25 15.97
C MET A 1 11.38 1.17 15.65
N ARG A 2 12.31 0.79 14.78
CA ARG A 2 13.25 1.73 14.17
C ARG A 2 12.66 2.12 12.82
N GLU A 3 12.40 3.41 12.62
CA GLU A 3 11.72 3.92 11.44
C GLU A 3 12.66 4.83 10.65
N ILE A 4 12.57 4.76 9.32
CA ILE A 4 13.23 5.69 8.40
C ILE A 4 12.12 6.50 7.74
N SER A 5 12.11 7.81 7.95
CA SER A 5 11.18 8.73 7.30
C SER A 5 11.86 9.36 6.09
N LEU A 6 11.29 9.16 4.90
CA LEU A 6 11.77 9.74 3.66
C LEU A 6 10.75 10.75 3.15
N PRO A 7 11.11 12.03 2.95
CA PRO A 7 10.22 12.98 2.31
C PRO A 7 10.04 12.56 0.85
N LEU A 8 8.78 12.41 0.44
CA LEU A 8 8.43 12.13 -0.95
C LEU A 8 7.97 13.42 -1.63
N PRO A 9 8.15 13.54 -2.96
CA PRO A 9 7.47 14.60 -3.70
C PRO A 9 5.95 14.49 -3.54
N LEU A 10 5.20 15.55 -3.87
CA LEU A 10 3.75 15.46 -3.94
C LEU A 10 3.35 14.36 -4.94
N LEU A 11 2.65 13.35 -4.44
CA LEU A 11 2.09 12.27 -5.22
C LEU A 11 0.58 12.47 -5.34
N ASN A 12 0.04 12.13 -6.50
CA ASN A 12 -1.40 12.04 -6.66
C ASN A 12 -1.97 10.84 -5.87
N ASP A 13 -3.25 10.91 -5.53
CA ASP A 13 -3.92 9.87 -4.72
C ASP A 13 -3.94 8.48 -5.38
N ASP A 14 -3.81 8.41 -6.70
CA ASP A 14 -3.74 7.16 -7.48
C ASP A 14 -2.31 6.63 -7.66
N GLN A 15 -1.28 7.41 -7.33
CA GLN A 15 0.11 7.02 -7.55
C GLN A 15 0.64 6.11 -6.44
N GLY A 16 1.34 5.04 -6.84
CA GLY A 16 2.12 4.21 -5.92
C GLY A 16 3.55 4.73 -5.73
N VAL A 17 4.26 4.09 -4.80
CA VAL A 17 5.71 4.33 -4.57
C VAL A 17 6.37 2.98 -4.47
N GLU A 18 7.52 2.80 -5.10
CA GLU A 18 8.36 1.63 -4.93
C GLU A 18 9.74 2.04 -4.43
N MET A 19 10.25 1.34 -3.44
CA MET A 19 11.53 1.63 -2.79
C MET A 19 12.32 0.35 -2.62
N GLU A 20 13.61 0.40 -2.96
CA GLU A 20 14.57 -0.65 -2.67
C GLU A 20 15.52 -0.19 -1.57
N LEU A 21 15.45 -0.83 -0.40
CA LEU A 21 16.30 -0.54 0.74
C LEU A 21 17.49 -1.50 0.76
N LYS A 22 18.69 -0.95 0.55
CA LYS A 22 19.95 -1.66 0.74
C LYS A 22 20.50 -1.38 2.13
N ILE A 23 20.64 -2.43 2.95
CA ILE A 23 21.22 -2.32 4.28
C ILE A 23 22.64 -2.88 4.20
N SER A 24 23.63 -2.09 4.65
CA SER A 24 25.01 -2.56 4.71
C SER A 24 25.10 -3.84 5.56
N GLY A 25 25.62 -4.91 4.97
CA GLY A 25 25.71 -6.24 5.59
C GLY A 25 24.56 -7.19 5.27
N LEU A 26 23.52 -6.75 4.53
CA LEU A 26 22.56 -7.64 3.88
C LEU A 26 22.92 -7.78 2.40
N GLU A 27 22.98 -9.03 1.92
CA GLU A 27 23.28 -9.31 0.50
C GLU A 27 22.10 -8.98 -0.41
N THR A 28 20.88 -9.25 0.05
CA THR A 28 19.65 -9.01 -0.70
C THR A 28 18.98 -7.71 -0.26
N PRO A 29 18.62 -6.82 -1.21
CA PRO A 29 17.87 -5.63 -0.88
C PRO A 29 16.45 -5.97 -0.43
N ILE A 30 15.87 -5.08 0.39
CA ILE A 30 14.47 -5.19 0.84
C ILE A 30 13.61 -4.27 -0.04
N SER A 31 12.63 -4.83 -0.75
CA SER A 31 11.74 -4.03 -1.58
C SER A 31 10.44 -3.74 -0.85
N PHE A 32 10.04 -2.47 -0.86
CA PHE A 32 8.74 -1.99 -0.36
C PHE A 32 7.97 -1.32 -1.48
N ARG A 33 6.64 -1.48 -1.46
CA ARG A 33 5.77 -0.84 -2.43
C ARG A 33 4.50 -0.33 -1.76
N ILE A 34 4.17 0.94 -1.97
CA ILE A 34 2.88 1.52 -1.64
C ILE A 34 2.02 1.44 -2.89
N VAL A 35 0.86 0.82 -2.78
CA VAL A 35 -0.13 0.67 -3.86
C VAL A 35 -1.37 1.48 -3.48
N ALA A 36 -1.96 2.18 -4.46
CA ALA A 36 -3.22 2.87 -4.31
C ALA A 36 -4.35 2.01 -4.90
N PHE A 37 -5.24 1.52 -4.06
CA PHE A 37 -6.44 0.80 -4.50
C PHE A 37 -7.63 1.73 -4.55
N PRO A 38 -8.58 1.53 -5.49
CA PRO A 38 -9.84 2.25 -5.50
C PRO A 38 -10.57 2.12 -4.15
N TRP A 39 -10.92 3.25 -3.57
CA TRP A 39 -11.67 3.37 -2.32
C TRP A 39 -12.94 4.14 -2.63
N ASN A 40 -13.94 3.42 -3.13
CA ASN A 40 -15.19 4.02 -3.61
C ASN A 40 -15.90 4.76 -2.46
N THR A 41 -15.95 6.09 -2.54
CA THR A 41 -16.64 6.96 -1.58
C THR A 41 -18.01 7.43 -2.05
N ALA A 42 -18.58 6.83 -3.11
CA ALA A 42 -19.92 7.17 -3.56
C ALA A 42 -20.94 7.03 -2.42
N GLU A 43 -21.88 7.97 -2.32
CA GLU A 43 -22.86 8.09 -1.23
C GLU A 43 -23.70 6.82 -1.00
N LYS A 44 -23.76 5.92 -1.99
CA LYS A 44 -24.54 4.68 -1.95
C LYS A 44 -23.75 3.45 -1.52
N THR A 45 -22.43 3.55 -1.37
CA THR A 45 -21.59 2.39 -1.04
C THR A 45 -21.44 2.25 0.47
N THR A 46 -21.83 1.09 1.00
CA THR A 46 -21.73 0.82 2.44
C THR A 46 -20.28 0.62 2.88
N SER A 47 -20.03 0.64 4.19
CA SER A 47 -18.71 0.31 4.73
C SER A 47 -18.32 -1.14 4.44
N GLU A 48 -19.28 -2.06 4.50
CA GLU A 48 -19.09 -3.48 4.22
C GLU A 48 -18.70 -3.72 2.77
N GLU A 49 -19.38 -3.08 1.82
CA GLU A 49 -19.06 -3.18 0.39
C GLU A 49 -17.65 -2.69 0.09
N ARG A 50 -17.24 -1.57 0.71
CA ARG A 50 -15.87 -1.04 0.60
C ARG A 50 -14.82 -2.02 1.11
N ILE A 51 -15.07 -2.62 2.28
CA ILE A 51 -14.18 -3.60 2.87
C ILE A 51 -14.05 -4.83 1.97
N VAL A 52 -15.15 -5.32 1.39
CA VAL A 52 -15.13 -6.46 0.46
C VAL A 52 -14.34 -6.13 -0.81
N MET A 53 -14.55 -4.95 -1.41
CA MET A 53 -13.79 -4.52 -2.59
C MET A 53 -12.28 -4.42 -2.32
N LEU A 54 -11.90 -3.84 -1.16
CA LEU A 54 -10.50 -3.75 -0.75
C LEU A 54 -9.90 -5.14 -0.52
N LYS A 55 -10.62 -6.01 0.20
CA LYS A 55 -10.19 -7.39 0.47
C LYS A 55 -9.93 -8.13 -0.85
N ASN A 56 -10.85 -8.06 -1.80
CA ASN A 56 -10.67 -8.67 -3.13
C ASN A 56 -9.45 -8.09 -3.85
N SER A 57 -9.24 -6.77 -3.78
CA SER A 57 -8.08 -6.11 -4.38
C SER A 57 -6.77 -6.58 -3.78
N ILE A 58 -6.72 -6.78 -2.46
CA ILE A 58 -5.54 -7.28 -1.73
C ILE A 58 -5.30 -8.76 -2.05
N GLU A 59 -6.34 -9.59 -2.07
CA GLU A 59 -6.23 -11.05 -2.31
C GLU A 59 -5.84 -11.39 -3.75
N THR A 60 -6.24 -10.54 -4.71
CA THR A 60 -5.90 -10.70 -6.14
C THR A 60 -4.60 -10.00 -6.54
N TYR A 61 -3.98 -9.28 -5.61
CA TYR A 61 -2.70 -8.63 -5.82
C TYR A 61 -1.55 -9.65 -5.93
N ASP A 62 -0.37 -9.15 -6.33
CA ASP A 62 0.85 -9.93 -6.54
C ASP A 62 1.25 -10.74 -5.29
N LYS A 63 1.35 -12.07 -5.45
CA LYS A 63 1.61 -13.04 -4.36
C LYS A 63 3.04 -12.97 -3.84
N ASP A 64 3.95 -12.43 -4.63
CA ASP A 64 5.34 -12.19 -4.23
C ASP A 64 5.45 -11.04 -3.23
N TRP A 65 4.34 -10.36 -2.93
CA TRP A 65 4.27 -9.26 -1.99
C TRP A 65 3.43 -9.62 -0.77
N GLU A 66 3.98 -9.31 0.40
CA GLU A 66 3.32 -9.44 1.69
C GLU A 66 2.70 -8.11 2.10
N LEU A 67 1.42 -8.15 2.50
CA LEU A 67 0.72 -7.01 3.09
C LEU A 67 1.35 -6.64 4.44
N ILE A 68 1.82 -5.40 4.57
CA ILE A 68 2.40 -4.88 5.81
C ILE A 68 1.43 -3.94 6.52
N GLN A 69 0.82 -3.01 5.79
CA GLN A 69 -0.04 -1.99 6.40
C GLN A 69 -1.10 -1.49 5.41
N ILE A 70 -2.31 -1.29 5.92
CA ILE A 70 -3.36 -0.52 5.24
C ILE A 70 -3.40 0.86 5.91
N TYR A 71 -3.25 1.93 5.14
CA TYR A 71 -3.31 3.29 5.68
C TYR A 71 -4.76 3.73 5.87
N THR A 72 -4.99 4.61 6.84
CA THR A 72 -6.29 5.26 7.01
C THR A 72 -6.52 6.23 5.86
N PRO A 73 -7.57 6.05 5.04
CA PRO A 73 -7.91 7.01 4.00
C PRO A 73 -8.36 8.33 4.64
N MET A 74 -8.06 9.46 4.00
CA MET A 74 -8.59 10.76 4.43
C MET A 74 -10.09 10.83 4.14
N PRO A 75 -10.84 11.73 4.79
CA PRO A 75 -12.21 12.03 4.38
C PRO A 75 -12.25 12.31 2.87
N GLU A 76 -13.20 11.69 2.17
CA GLU A 76 -13.41 11.83 0.71
C GLU A 76 -12.34 11.22 -0.22
N SER A 77 -11.28 10.59 0.31
CA SER A 77 -10.27 9.93 -0.53
C SER A 77 -10.89 8.89 -1.46
N LYS A 78 -10.60 8.99 -2.77
CA LYS A 78 -11.04 8.00 -3.77
C LYS A 78 -10.16 6.76 -3.83
N PHE A 79 -9.05 6.78 -3.10
CA PHE A 79 -8.07 5.71 -3.05
C PHE A 79 -7.65 5.43 -1.61
N ILE A 80 -7.32 4.17 -1.34
CA ILE A 80 -6.72 3.73 -0.08
C ILE A 80 -5.32 3.21 -0.37
N LYS A 81 -4.36 3.66 0.43
CA LYS A 81 -2.97 3.25 0.28
C LYS A 81 -2.71 1.97 1.08
N VAL A 82 -1.92 1.08 0.50
CA VAL A 82 -1.51 -0.17 1.12
C VAL A 82 -0.02 -0.36 0.94
N LEU A 83 0.72 -0.56 2.03
CA LEU A 83 2.13 -0.89 2.04
C LEU A 83 2.31 -2.40 1.94
N TYR A 84 3.14 -2.80 0.99
CA TYR A 84 3.62 -4.14 0.81
C TYR A 84 5.14 -4.21 0.98
N ARG A 85 5.63 -5.38 1.38
CA ARG A 85 7.04 -5.77 1.30
C ARG A 85 7.16 -6.97 0.40
N ARG A 86 8.14 -7.00 -0.50
CA ARG A 86 8.40 -8.21 -1.28
C ARG A 86 8.81 -9.35 -0.33
N ARG A 87 8.27 -10.54 -0.56
CA ARG A 87 8.69 -11.75 0.14
C ARG A 87 10.16 -12.02 -0.19
N MET A 88 10.92 -12.40 0.83
CA MET A 88 12.25 -12.94 0.63
C MET A 88 12.08 -14.44 0.57
N ASP A 89 12.55 -15.06 -0.52
CA ASP A 89 12.64 -16.51 -0.64
C ASP A 89 13.70 -17.08 0.32
#